data_AF-A0A838UGD6-F1
#
_entry.id   AF-A0A838UGD6-F1
#
_cell.length_a   1.000
_cell.length_b   1.000
_cell.length_c   1.000
_cell.angle_alpha   90.00
_cell.angle_beta   90.00
_cell.angle_gamma   90.00
#
_symmetry.space_group_name_H-M   'P 1'
#
loop_
_entity.id
_entity.type
_entity.pdbx_description
1 polymer ?
#
loop_
_entity_poly.entity_id
_entity_poly.type
_entity_poly.pdbx_seq_one_letter_code
_entity_poly.pdbx_strand_id
1 'polypeptide(L)'
;ARSLGIALVDLDEAGRIDLTVDGADEIGPGLALLKGGGAALLREKLVWSASRRCVVIADQSKRSPKLGRFPLPIEVVAFGHATTAARIGQILREHGVAVSPALRGDGGGPVRTDGGNLIYDAACQAIDDPAALAAALKGVTGVVEHGLFLDLAERALIGTDAGVVTLLP
;
A
#
# COMPACT_ATOMS: atom_id res chain seq x y z
N ALA A 1 8.32 1.04 -19.85
CA ALA A 1 7.84 2.29 -20.48
C ALA A 1 8.75 2.74 -21.64
N ARG A 2 9.98 3.22 -21.38
CA ARG A 2 10.90 3.72 -22.44
C ARG A 2 11.16 2.71 -23.56
N SER A 3 11.43 1.45 -23.22
CA SER A 3 11.67 0.38 -24.20
C SER A 3 10.48 0.07 -25.12
N LEU A 4 9.28 0.50 -24.75
CA LEU A 4 8.04 0.32 -25.51
C LEU A 4 7.55 1.65 -26.14
N GLY A 5 8.35 2.71 -26.09
CA GLY A 5 7.98 4.02 -26.64
C GLY A 5 6.90 4.78 -25.85
N ILE A 6 6.62 4.39 -24.61
CA ILE A 6 5.66 5.11 -23.75
C ILE A 6 6.35 6.36 -23.20
N ALA A 7 5.79 7.53 -23.53
CA ALA A 7 6.26 8.81 -23.02
C ALA A 7 6.21 8.84 -21.49
N LEU A 8 7.27 9.37 -20.88
CA LEU A 8 7.36 9.57 -19.44
C LEU A 8 7.25 11.05 -19.15
N VAL A 9 6.55 11.37 -18.07
CA VAL A 9 6.39 12.72 -17.53
C VAL A 9 6.62 12.64 -16.03
N ASP A 10 7.24 13.66 -15.47
CA ASP A 10 7.40 13.77 -14.03
C ASP A 10 6.07 14.17 -13.38
N LEU A 11 5.80 13.68 -12.17
CA LEU A 11 4.52 13.91 -11.50
C LEU A 11 4.20 15.41 -11.34
N ASP A 12 5.22 16.22 -11.04
CA ASP A 12 5.09 17.67 -10.86
C ASP A 12 4.77 18.40 -12.18
N GLU A 13 5.07 17.79 -13.33
CA GLU A 13 4.79 18.32 -14.67
C GLU A 13 3.50 17.75 -15.27
N ALA A 14 3.02 16.62 -14.75
CA ALA A 14 1.86 15.89 -15.28
C ALA A 14 0.52 16.63 -15.07
N GLY A 15 0.47 17.55 -14.11
CA GLY A 15 -0.78 18.21 -13.72
C GLY A 15 -1.80 17.19 -13.17
N ARG A 16 -3.06 17.28 -13.60
CA ARG A 16 -4.09 16.33 -13.19
C ARG A 16 -4.04 15.07 -14.05
N ILE A 17 -3.88 13.91 -13.41
CA ILE A 17 -3.83 12.62 -14.09
C ILE A 17 -5.26 12.11 -14.34
N ASP A 18 -5.58 11.70 -15.57
CA ASP A 18 -6.91 11.20 -15.90
C ASP A 18 -7.21 9.82 -15.31
N LEU A 19 -6.21 8.95 -15.34
CA LEU A 19 -6.33 7.54 -14.96
C LEU A 19 -5.00 7.00 -14.46
N THR A 20 -5.02 6.38 -13.28
CA THR A 20 -3.95 5.49 -12.82
C THR A 20 -4.41 4.04 -12.92
N VAL A 21 -3.54 3.18 -13.45
CA VAL A 21 -3.72 1.73 -13.52
C VAL A 21 -2.57 1.06 -12.81
N ASP A 22 -2.87 0.21 -11.83
CA ASP A 22 -1.86 -0.36 -10.96
C ASP A 22 -2.36 -1.68 -10.32
N GLY A 23 -1.45 -2.46 -9.74
CA GLY A 23 -1.75 -3.70 -9.04
C GLY A 23 -2.07 -3.51 -7.56
N ALA A 24 -2.45 -4.61 -6.91
CA ALA A 24 -2.62 -4.69 -5.46
C ALA A 24 -2.05 -6.01 -4.91
N ASP A 25 -1.56 -5.97 -3.67
CA ASP A 25 -1.10 -7.15 -2.96
C ASP A 25 -2.27 -7.91 -2.30
N GLU A 26 -3.30 -7.17 -1.87
CA GLU A 26 -4.57 -7.71 -1.38
C GLU A 26 -5.72 -6.74 -1.70
N ILE A 27 -6.89 -7.29 -2.05
CA ILE A 27 -8.11 -6.54 -2.36
C ILE A 27 -9.20 -7.01 -1.40
N GLY A 28 -9.61 -6.13 -0.49
CA GLY A 28 -10.67 -6.36 0.49
C GLY A 28 -12.05 -5.85 0.03
N PRO A 29 -13.05 -5.92 0.92
CA PRO A 29 -14.36 -5.29 0.72
C PRO A 29 -14.24 -3.79 0.43
N GLY A 30 -15.19 -3.23 -0.34
CA GLY A 30 -15.20 -1.79 -0.66
C GLY A 30 -14.05 -1.32 -1.56
N LEU A 31 -13.32 -2.26 -2.19
CA LEU A 31 -12.04 -1.99 -2.87
C LEU A 31 -10.98 -1.35 -1.97
N ALA A 32 -11.01 -1.63 -0.66
CA ALA A 32 -9.89 -1.36 0.22
C ALA A 32 -8.69 -2.23 -0.20
N LEU A 33 -7.51 -1.63 -0.38
CA LEU A 33 -6.33 -2.34 -0.89
C LEU A 33 -5.21 -2.36 0.14
N LEU A 34 -4.45 -3.47 0.14
CA LEU A 34 -3.07 -3.47 0.60
C LEU A 34 -2.14 -3.42 -0.61
N LYS A 35 -1.20 -2.49 -0.58
CA LYS A 35 -0.13 -2.29 -1.55
C LYS A 35 1.21 -2.10 -0.85
N GLY A 36 2.29 -2.09 -1.61
CA GLY A 36 3.64 -1.79 -1.13
C GLY A 36 4.55 -3.00 -1.00
N GLY A 37 4.16 -4.17 -1.50
CA GLY A 37 5.06 -5.33 -1.63
C GLY A 37 6.34 -5.00 -2.38
N GLY A 38 6.23 -4.16 -3.43
CA GLY A 38 7.37 -3.66 -4.22
C GLY A 38 8.14 -2.48 -3.64
N ALA A 39 7.85 -2.05 -2.41
CA ALA A 39 8.51 -0.92 -1.74
C ALA A 39 8.34 0.47 -2.40
N ALA A 40 7.32 0.64 -3.25
CA ALA A 40 7.03 1.89 -3.97
C ALA A 40 5.78 2.64 -3.44
N LEU A 41 5.25 2.24 -2.29
CA LEU A 41 3.91 2.62 -1.82
C LEU A 41 3.66 4.14 -1.74
N LEU A 42 4.66 4.92 -1.35
CA LEU A 42 4.51 6.38 -1.26
C LEU A 42 4.32 7.00 -2.65
N ARG A 43 5.17 6.63 -3.62
CA ARG A 43 5.09 7.16 -4.99
C ARG A 43 3.81 6.69 -5.68
N GLU A 44 3.44 5.42 -5.49
CA GLU A 44 2.14 4.89 -5.94
C GLU A 44 1.01 5.76 -5.37
N LYS A 45 0.96 5.96 -4.04
CA LYS A 45 -0.15 6.71 -3.43
C LYS A 45 -0.22 8.16 -3.89
N LEU A 46 0.92 8.84 -4.07
CA LEU A 46 0.95 10.20 -4.63
C LEU A 46 0.35 10.26 -6.04
N VAL A 47 0.73 9.32 -6.92
CA VAL A 47 0.18 9.24 -8.29
C VAL A 47 -1.33 8.95 -8.26
N TRP A 48 -1.77 8.02 -7.42
CA TRP A 48 -3.19 7.71 -7.22
C TRP A 48 -3.97 8.92 -6.71
N SER A 49 -3.46 9.65 -5.71
CA SER A 49 -4.10 10.87 -5.18
C SER A 49 -4.14 12.03 -6.17
N ALA A 50 -3.20 12.10 -7.11
CA ALA A 50 -3.20 13.07 -8.21
C ALA A 50 -4.14 12.67 -9.38
N SER A 51 -4.75 11.48 -9.32
CA SER A 51 -5.56 10.92 -10.39
C SER A 51 -7.05 11.15 -10.20
N ARG A 52 -7.76 11.38 -11.31
CA ARG A 52 -9.23 11.46 -11.33
C ARG A 52 -9.88 10.09 -11.13
N ARG A 53 -9.23 9.04 -11.62
CA ARG A 53 -9.73 7.66 -11.59
C ARG A 53 -8.58 6.73 -11.29
N CYS A 54 -8.80 5.73 -10.46
CA CYS A 54 -7.83 4.67 -10.22
C CYS A 54 -8.46 3.31 -10.49
N VAL A 55 -7.77 2.48 -11.26
CA VAL A 55 -8.20 1.14 -11.65
C VAL A 55 -7.18 0.13 -11.18
N VAL A 56 -7.64 -0.87 -10.43
CA VAL A 56 -6.81 -2.01 -10.05
C VAL A 56 -6.86 -3.09 -11.13
N ILE A 57 -5.72 -3.70 -11.43
CA ILE A 57 -5.65 -4.96 -12.17
C ILE A 57 -4.96 -6.01 -11.30
N ALA A 58 -5.62 -7.15 -11.09
CA ALA A 58 -5.10 -8.23 -10.26
C ALA A 58 -5.65 -9.59 -10.69
N ASP A 59 -5.02 -10.67 -10.25
CA ASP A 59 -5.58 -12.01 -10.38
C ASP A 59 -6.50 -12.35 -9.18
N GLN A 60 -7.34 -13.38 -9.33
CA GLN A 60 -8.32 -13.78 -8.32
C GLN A 60 -7.71 -14.12 -6.96
N SER A 61 -6.44 -14.52 -6.89
CA SER A 61 -5.78 -14.85 -5.63
C SER A 61 -5.66 -13.63 -4.72
N LYS A 62 -5.64 -12.41 -5.27
CA LYS A 62 -5.50 -11.15 -4.51
C LYS A 62 -6.77 -10.77 -3.77
N ARG A 63 -7.93 -11.30 -4.13
CA ARG A 63 -9.20 -11.03 -3.45
C ARG A 63 -9.22 -11.72 -2.09
N SER A 64 -9.64 -10.96 -1.07
CA SER A 64 -9.77 -11.43 0.29
C SER A 64 -11.08 -10.96 0.92
N PRO A 65 -11.77 -11.77 1.72
CA PRO A 65 -12.96 -11.33 2.45
C PRO A 65 -12.62 -10.27 3.51
N LYS A 66 -11.35 -10.16 3.92
CA LYS A 66 -10.86 -9.22 4.93
C LYS A 66 -9.37 -8.96 4.73
N LEU A 67 -8.95 -7.71 4.80
CA LEU A 67 -7.53 -7.34 4.66
C LEU A 67 -6.68 -7.91 5.79
N GLY A 68 -5.40 -8.16 5.51
CA GLY A 68 -4.39 -8.52 6.51
C GLY A 68 -3.71 -9.87 6.26
N ARG A 69 -4.13 -10.60 5.21
CA ARG A 69 -3.43 -11.81 4.76
C ARG A 69 -2.05 -11.45 4.19
N PHE A 70 -1.96 -10.35 3.45
CA PHE A 70 -0.69 -9.77 3.05
C PHE A 70 -0.14 -8.89 4.19
N PRO A 71 1.17 -8.97 4.52
CA PRO A 71 1.75 -8.09 5.53
C PRO A 71 1.58 -6.61 5.16
N LEU A 72 1.10 -5.79 6.08
CA LEU A 72 0.93 -4.35 5.90
C LEU A 72 2.31 -3.66 5.86
N PRO A 73 2.72 -3.08 4.72
CA PRO A 73 3.96 -2.32 4.63
C PRO A 73 3.76 -0.92 5.20
N ILE A 74 4.74 -0.44 5.97
CA ILE A 74 4.71 0.87 6.62
C ILE A 74 6.06 1.54 6.34
N GLU A 75 6.05 2.60 5.53
CA GLU A 75 7.24 3.37 5.20
C GLU A 75 7.54 4.37 6.31
N VAL A 76 8.78 4.36 6.81
CA VAL A 76 9.24 5.19 7.92
C VAL A 76 10.55 5.89 7.59
N VAL A 77 10.72 7.12 8.07
CA VAL A 77 11.98 7.84 7.92
C VAL A 77 13.12 7.06 8.56
N ALA A 78 14.31 7.13 7.96
CA ALA A 78 15.47 6.39 8.46
C ALA A 78 15.96 6.88 9.83
N PHE A 79 15.77 8.17 10.16
CA PHE A 79 16.18 8.71 11.46
C PHE A 79 15.21 8.26 12.57
N GLY A 80 15.72 7.58 13.60
CA GLY A 80 14.90 7.12 14.73
C GLY A 80 13.93 5.98 14.39
N HIS A 81 14.11 5.30 13.25
CA HIS A 81 13.17 4.30 12.72
C HIS A 81 12.81 3.18 13.70
N ALA A 82 13.74 2.72 14.55
CA ALA A 82 13.49 1.69 15.54
C ALA A 82 12.51 2.17 16.64
N THR A 83 12.62 3.44 17.06
CA THR A 83 11.68 4.05 18.01
C THR A 83 10.30 4.22 17.37
N THR A 84 10.25 4.66 16.12
CA THR A 84 8.99 4.74 15.34
C THR A 84 8.35 3.36 15.21
N ALA A 85 9.12 2.31 14.93
CA ALA A 85 8.63 0.93 14.86
C ALA A 85 8.04 0.42 16.18
N ALA A 86 8.66 0.75 17.32
CA ALA A 86 8.11 0.43 18.63
C ALA A 86 6.74 1.11 18.85
N ARG A 87 6.59 2.36 18.42
CA ARG A 87 5.30 3.09 18.48
C ARG A 87 4.27 2.49 17.54
N ILE A 88 4.64 2.11 16.31
CA ILE A 88 3.78 1.39 15.37
C ILE A 88 3.26 0.09 16.01
N GLY A 89 4.14 -0.69 16.66
CA GLY A 89 3.74 -1.91 17.37
C GLY A 89 2.77 -1.67 18.53
N GLN A 90 2.77 -0.48 19.15
CA GLN A 90 1.73 -0.10 20.11
C GLN A 90 0.39 0.19 19.41
N ILE A 91 0.41 1.01 18.35
CA ILE A 91 -0.79 1.35 17.57
C ILE A 91 -1.47 0.09 17.02
N LEU A 92 -0.69 -0.85 16.46
CA LEU A 92 -1.20 -2.13 15.98
C LEU A 92 -1.95 -2.90 17.07
N ARG A 93 -1.39 -2.99 18.28
CA ARG A 93 -2.03 -3.67 19.42
C ARG A 93 -3.33 -2.98 19.86
N GLU A 94 -3.35 -1.65 19.88
CA GLU A 94 -4.55 -0.86 20.19
C GLU A 94 -5.68 -1.10 19.19
N HIS A 95 -5.34 -1.52 17.96
CA HIS A 95 -6.28 -1.86 16.89
C HIS A 95 -6.47 -3.39 16.73
N GLY A 96 -6.19 -4.17 17.78
CA GLY A 96 -6.44 -5.62 17.80
C GLY A 96 -5.40 -6.47 17.04
N VAL A 97 -4.34 -5.85 16.51
CA VAL A 97 -3.28 -6.55 15.79
C VAL A 97 -2.09 -6.83 16.72
N ALA A 98 -2.05 -8.05 17.28
CA ALA A 98 -1.03 -8.46 18.25
C ALA A 98 0.30 -8.91 17.59
N VAL A 99 0.88 -8.09 16.72
CA VAL A 99 2.16 -8.39 16.05
C VAL A 99 3.15 -7.24 16.21
N SER A 100 4.44 -7.59 16.23
CA SER A 100 5.51 -6.59 16.13
C SER A 100 5.89 -6.40 14.66
N PRO A 101 5.95 -5.16 14.14
CA PRO A 101 6.35 -4.91 12.78
C PRO A 101 7.84 -5.26 12.59
N ALA A 102 8.18 -5.94 11.49
CA ALA A 102 9.55 -6.37 11.18
C ALA A 102 10.18 -5.45 10.14
N LEU A 103 11.44 -5.05 10.34
CA LEU A 103 12.18 -4.28 9.34
C LEU A 103 12.36 -5.12 8.08
N ARG A 104 11.92 -4.62 6.93
CA ARG A 104 12.05 -5.30 5.65
C ARG A 104 13.52 -5.37 5.21
N GLY A 105 13.97 -6.56 4.82
CA GLY A 105 15.31 -6.77 4.27
C GLY A 105 15.30 -7.67 3.03
N ASP A 106 16.37 -7.60 2.25
CA ASP A 106 16.54 -8.31 0.96
C ASP A 106 17.76 -9.27 0.96
N GLY A 107 18.31 -9.55 2.15
CA GLY A 107 19.52 -10.36 2.32
C GLY A 107 20.82 -9.54 2.25
N GLY A 108 20.79 -8.32 1.70
CA GLY A 108 21.91 -7.37 1.70
C GLY A 108 21.81 -6.30 2.79
N GLY A 109 20.62 -6.11 3.36
CA GLY A 109 20.37 -5.17 4.46
C GLY A 109 18.92 -4.70 4.46
N PRO A 110 18.64 -3.57 5.14
CA PRO A 110 17.32 -2.95 5.11
C PRO A 110 16.97 -2.47 3.70
N VAL A 111 15.75 -2.80 3.23
CA VAL A 111 15.22 -2.26 1.98
C VAL A 111 15.03 -0.76 2.12
N ARG A 112 15.53 -0.01 1.14
CA ARG A 112 15.32 1.44 1.01
C ARG A 112 14.32 1.73 -0.09
N THR A 113 13.37 2.61 0.21
CA THR A 113 12.45 3.13 -0.81
C THR A 113 13.15 4.12 -1.72
N ASP A 114 12.52 4.48 -2.83
CA ASP A 114 13.01 5.55 -3.70
C ASP A 114 13.14 6.91 -2.98
N GLY A 115 12.41 7.10 -1.87
CA GLY A 115 12.52 8.28 -0.99
C GLY A 115 13.67 8.18 0.04
N GLY A 116 14.43 7.09 0.03
CA GLY A 116 15.51 6.82 0.99
C GLY A 116 15.04 6.35 2.38
N ASN A 117 13.74 6.12 2.54
CA ASN A 117 13.10 5.65 3.78
C ASN A 117 13.25 4.13 3.95
N LEU A 118 12.85 3.63 5.10
CA LEU A 118 12.81 2.20 5.42
C LEU A 118 11.37 1.69 5.40
N ILE A 119 11.20 0.38 5.27
CA ILE A 119 9.87 -0.24 5.37
C ILE A 119 9.85 -1.23 6.53
N TYR A 120 8.77 -1.18 7.30
CA TYR A 120 8.40 -2.20 8.25
C TYR A 120 7.16 -2.95 7.78
N ASP A 121 7.18 -4.27 7.89
CA ASP A 121 6.06 -5.15 7.55
C ASP A 121 5.36 -5.66 8.81
N ALA A 122 4.05 -5.44 8.88
CA ALA A 122 3.20 -5.98 9.94
C ALA A 122 2.34 -7.13 9.40
N ALA A 123 2.61 -8.36 9.83
CA ALA A 123 1.85 -9.54 9.45
C ALA A 123 0.50 -9.62 10.18
N CYS A 124 -0.42 -8.69 9.87
CA CYS A 124 -1.62 -8.43 10.66
C CYS A 124 -2.57 -9.63 10.83
N GLN A 125 -2.57 -10.58 9.89
CA GLN A 125 -3.54 -11.68 9.75
C GLN A 125 -4.95 -11.21 9.40
N ALA A 126 -5.44 -10.20 10.11
CA ALA A 126 -6.72 -9.55 9.87
C ALA A 126 -6.65 -8.09 10.33
N ILE A 127 -7.31 -7.21 9.58
CA ILE A 127 -7.50 -5.80 9.92
C ILE A 127 -9.01 -5.55 10.01
N ASP A 128 -9.51 -5.32 11.21
CA ASP A 128 -10.95 -5.12 11.48
C ASP A 128 -11.45 -3.77 10.97
N ASP A 129 -10.71 -2.71 11.28
CA ASP A 129 -11.02 -1.34 10.86
C ASP A 129 -9.81 -0.74 10.12
N PRO A 130 -9.72 -0.94 8.79
CA PRO A 130 -8.64 -0.39 7.99
C PRO A 130 -8.56 1.14 8.07
N ALA A 131 -9.69 1.84 8.17
CA ALA A 131 -9.74 3.29 8.17
C ALA A 131 -9.17 3.87 9.48
N ALA A 132 -9.58 3.32 10.63
CA ALA A 132 -9.03 3.70 11.93
C ALA A 132 -7.53 3.41 12.01
N LEU A 133 -7.11 2.21 11.58
CA LEU A 133 -5.69 1.83 11.59
C LEU A 133 -4.86 2.74 10.67
N ALA A 134 -5.34 3.04 9.47
CA ALA A 134 -4.68 3.97 8.54
C ALA A 134 -4.48 5.36 9.18
N ALA A 135 -5.55 5.94 9.72
CA ALA A 135 -5.50 7.25 10.38
C ALA A 135 -4.52 7.26 11.57
N ALA A 136 -4.56 6.21 12.40
CA ALA A 136 -3.68 6.08 13.55
C ALA A 136 -2.20 5.96 13.15
N LEU A 137 -1.90 5.14 12.13
CA LEU A 137 -0.53 4.99 11.61
C LEU A 137 -0.02 6.30 11.00
N LYS A 138 -0.85 6.99 10.20
CA LYS A 138 -0.47 8.26 9.58
C LYS A 138 -0.19 9.36 10.61
N GLY A 139 -0.83 9.30 11.78
CA GLY A 139 -0.61 10.21 12.89
C GLY A 139 0.71 9.98 13.66
N VAL A 140 1.46 8.92 13.39
CA VAL A 140 2.73 8.64 14.08
C VAL A 140 3.88 9.43 13.47
N THR A 141 4.53 10.28 14.26
CA THR A 141 5.76 10.98 13.84
C THR A 141 6.83 9.98 13.39
N GLY A 142 7.30 10.17 12.16
CA GLY A 142 8.29 9.30 11.51
C GLY A 142 7.68 8.25 10.59
N VAL A 143 6.36 7.99 10.65
CA VAL A 143 5.66 7.29 9.56
C VAL A 143 5.51 8.24 8.40
N VAL A 144 6.03 7.82 7.24
CA VAL A 144 5.90 8.56 5.99
C VAL A 144 4.57 8.20 5.34
N GLU A 145 4.31 6.90 5.18
CA GLU A 145 3.09 6.39 4.57
C GLU A 145 2.88 4.89 4.91
N HIS A 146 1.71 4.34 4.60
CA HIS A 146 1.39 2.92 4.83
C HIS A 146 0.70 2.28 3.62
N GLY A 147 0.69 0.95 3.55
CA GLY A 147 0.16 0.18 2.42
C GLY A 147 -1.36 0.14 2.31
N LEU A 148 -2.12 0.71 3.25
CA LEU A 148 -3.58 0.84 3.14
C LEU A 148 -3.96 1.95 2.14
N PHE A 149 -4.56 1.55 1.02
CA PHE A 149 -5.12 2.44 0.00
C PHE A 149 -6.64 2.30 0.09
N LEU A 150 -7.28 3.27 0.74
CA LEU A 150 -8.69 3.27 1.08
C LEU A 150 -9.39 4.39 0.30
N ASP A 151 -10.59 4.11 -0.20
CA ASP A 151 -11.43 5.07 -0.93
C ASP A 151 -10.76 5.72 -2.16
N LEU A 152 -9.77 5.04 -2.76
CA LEU A 152 -9.05 5.53 -3.95
C LEU A 152 -9.44 4.80 -5.24
N ALA A 153 -9.76 3.51 -5.16
CA ALA A 153 -10.05 2.68 -6.33
C ALA A 153 -11.49 2.85 -6.81
N GLU A 154 -11.67 3.17 -8.09
CA GLU A 154 -13.01 3.25 -8.73
C GLU A 154 -13.52 1.86 -9.10
N ARG A 155 -12.62 0.97 -9.54
CA ARG A 155 -12.94 -0.39 -9.98
C ARG A 155 -11.71 -1.29 -9.93
N ALA A 156 -11.93 -2.58 -9.79
CA ALA A 156 -10.89 -3.60 -9.95
C ALA A 156 -11.26 -4.57 -11.08
N LEU A 157 -10.31 -4.84 -11.97
CA LEU A 157 -10.41 -5.85 -13.01
C LEU A 157 -9.68 -7.11 -12.53
N ILE A 158 -10.45 -8.15 -12.22
CA ILE A 158 -9.94 -9.39 -11.65
C ILE A 158 -9.88 -10.47 -12.73
N GLY A 159 -8.66 -10.92 -13.05
CA GLY A 159 -8.45 -12.08 -13.90
C GLY A 159 -8.77 -13.38 -13.14
N THR A 160 -9.67 -14.19 -13.71
CA THR A 160 -10.06 -15.51 -13.22
C THR A 160 -9.86 -16.54 -14.33
N ASP A 161 -9.91 -17.83 -13.99
CA ASP A 161 -9.83 -18.92 -14.99
C ASP A 161 -10.98 -18.88 -16.01
N ALA A 162 -12.10 -18.22 -15.67
CA ALA A 162 -13.28 -18.07 -16.52
C ALA A 162 -13.32 -16.73 -17.30
N GLY A 163 -12.34 -15.86 -17.13
CA GLY A 163 -12.30 -14.53 -17.75
C GLY A 163 -12.15 -13.40 -16.74
N VAL A 164 -12.62 -12.20 -17.08
CA VAL A 164 -12.44 -10.99 -16.26
C VAL A 164 -13.71 -10.65 -15.50
N VAL A 165 -13.59 -10.48 -14.19
CA VAL A 165 -14.65 -9.96 -13.31
C VAL A 165 -14.34 -8.51 -12.97
N THR A 166 -15.31 -7.61 -13.15
CA THR A 166 -15.19 -6.23 -12.67
C THR A 166 -15.81 -6.11 -11.28
N LEU A 167 -15.04 -5.60 -10.33
CA LEU A 167 -15.51 -5.24 -8.99
C LEU A 167 -15.67 -3.72 -8.88
N LEU A 168 -16.66 -3.29 -8.12
CA LEU A 168 -16.94 -1.90 -7.74
C LEU A 168 -16.95 -1.82 -6.20
N PRO A 169 -16.80 -0.61 -5.61
CA PRO A 169 -16.87 -0.40 -4.17
C PRO A 169 -18.17 -0.94 -3.54
#